data_AF-A0AAV1DTX9-F1
#
_entry.id   AF-A0AAV1DTX9-F1
#
_cell.length_a   1.000
_cell.length_b   1.000
_cell.length_c   1.000
_cell.angle_alpha   90.00
_cell.angle_beta   90.00
_cell.angle_gamma   90.00
#
_symmetry.space_group_name_H-M   'P 1'
#
loop_
_entity.id
_entity.type
_entity.pdbx_description
1 polymer ?
#
loop_
_entity_poly.entity_id
_entity_poly.type
_entity_poly.pdbx_seq_one_letter_code
_entity_poly.pdbx_strand_id
1 'polypeptide(L)'
;MIILLGTFVFEDPIFLLVLKDFPSNYHRTNRFDAPLKVALFLGLPGLFGIWLGLSIAASVFVGVGYGFFTPWVSAFEAFRHDDDSKKFFHCVVDGTWGTIKGSCTVVRDFADLCYHSYPLYLQELRESPSSQTIEPLRLIHIPGCIIAGILGLIVEIPLYTAIAIVKSPYMLFKGWQRLIHDLISREGPFLETACIPIAGLTILLWPLVVIGSIIAAIFTSFFIGLYASIVVYQERSFRRGIAYVVAMVAEFDEYTNDWLYLREGSILPKPRYRKKKISNSSELATDQKATVTVKFSSVLTEAPSMIVPRLSSSRSVREAIQEVKMVQVWGHMMRACEVRGKQLLDADVITTADLYGWLKAKNGSENPIIDFGLPCYAFLQTIIHSINAGSDGLVLLDGLEVTHLNRPQDRLFDWFFHPILVLKEQIRVIQLEDFELKFLEKRVLFGNDTARLKAWDNGGLMPEDTLKAAQIEGISRRLIGMNRSIAKFPTYRRRFKQVVKTLIIYSIAREDSANSSASYSANMKHFKSASVRVVASRDMV
;
A
#
# COMPACT_ATOMS: atom_id res chain seq x y z
N MET A 1 -1.72 7.76 11.24
CA MET A 1 -1.04 9.06 11.37
C MET A 1 0.30 9.11 10.62
N ILE A 2 1.26 8.19 10.82
CA ILE A 2 2.52 8.13 10.04
C ILE A 2 2.29 7.79 8.56
N ILE A 3 1.32 6.91 8.28
CA ILE A 3 0.87 6.58 6.91
C ILE A 3 0.11 7.76 6.28
N LEU A 4 -0.51 8.61 7.10
CA LEU A 4 -1.24 9.82 6.67
C LEU A 4 -0.31 11.01 6.41
N LEU A 5 0.74 11.18 7.23
CA LEU A 5 1.86 12.06 6.91
C LEU A 5 2.56 11.57 5.64
N GLY A 6 2.88 10.27 5.54
CA GLY A 6 3.46 9.67 4.35
C GLY A 6 2.61 9.81 3.09
N THR A 7 1.28 9.79 3.17
CA THR A 7 0.44 10.04 1.99
C THR A 7 0.39 11.52 1.62
N PHE A 8 0.51 12.44 2.58
CA PHE A 8 0.65 13.88 2.29
C PHE A 8 2.02 14.24 1.68
N VAL A 9 3.11 13.60 2.13
CA VAL A 9 4.48 13.83 1.59
C VAL A 9 4.63 13.32 0.15
N PHE A 10 3.92 12.24 -0.21
CA PHE A 10 4.12 11.53 -1.48
C PHE A 10 3.14 11.92 -2.58
N GLU A 11 2.10 12.71 -2.30
CA GLU A 11 1.23 13.28 -3.34
C GLU A 11 1.61 14.71 -3.75
N ASP A 12 2.70 15.30 -3.22
CA ASP A 12 3.15 16.63 -3.63
C ASP A 12 3.91 16.57 -4.98
N PRO A 13 3.28 16.94 -6.11
CA PRO A 13 3.93 16.87 -7.43
C PRO A 13 5.13 17.81 -7.53
N ILE A 14 5.21 18.86 -6.69
CA ILE A 14 6.32 19.83 -6.68
C ILE A 14 7.53 19.26 -5.94
N PHE A 15 7.36 18.64 -4.77
CA PHE A 15 8.48 18.02 -4.03
C PHE A 15 9.08 16.85 -4.83
N LEU A 16 8.23 16.09 -5.53
CA LEU A 16 8.63 15.02 -6.45
C LEU A 16 9.27 15.55 -7.74
N LEU A 17 8.82 16.69 -8.29
CA LEU A 17 9.49 17.37 -9.42
C LEU A 17 10.88 17.86 -9.03
N VAL A 18 11.04 18.38 -7.81
CA VAL A 18 12.29 18.91 -7.29
C VAL A 18 13.32 17.80 -7.01
N LEU A 19 12.86 16.63 -6.54
CA LEU A 19 13.72 15.44 -6.33
C LEU A 19 13.95 14.62 -7.61
N LYS A 20 13.09 14.73 -8.63
CA LYS A 20 13.26 14.10 -9.96
C LYS A 20 14.55 14.55 -10.67
N ASP A 21 15.05 15.75 -10.35
CA ASP A 21 16.23 16.38 -10.99
C ASP A 21 17.54 16.32 -10.19
N PHE A 22 17.56 15.66 -9.02
CA PHE A 22 18.78 15.42 -8.24
C PHE A 22 18.95 13.91 -7.98
N PRO A 23 19.99 13.19 -8.47
CA PRO A 23 21.29 13.63 -9.00
C PRO A 23 21.74 12.95 -10.33
N SER A 24 22.38 13.72 -11.22
CA SER A 24 23.61 13.39 -11.98
C SER A 24 23.87 14.33 -13.16
N ASN A 25 22.89 15.15 -13.58
CA ASN A 25 23.04 16.06 -14.73
C ASN A 25 22.27 17.38 -14.55
N TYR A 26 22.46 18.08 -13.43
CA TYR A 26 21.86 19.41 -13.19
C TYR A 26 22.25 20.46 -14.28
N HIS A 27 23.37 20.24 -14.95
CA HIS A 27 23.85 21.10 -16.04
C HIS A 27 23.17 20.84 -17.40
N ARG A 28 22.40 19.75 -17.58
CA ARG A 28 21.95 19.31 -18.91
C ARG A 28 20.42 19.23 -19.10
N THR A 29 19.62 19.69 -18.14
CA THR A 29 18.17 19.83 -18.32
C THR A 29 17.81 21.25 -18.73
N ASN A 30 17.30 21.40 -19.96
CA ASN A 30 16.77 22.65 -20.51
C ASN A 30 15.34 22.95 -19.99
N ARG A 31 14.99 22.40 -18.81
CA ARG A 31 13.63 22.36 -18.25
C ARG A 31 13.30 23.48 -17.26
N PHE A 32 14.31 24.19 -16.77
CA PHE A 32 14.14 25.29 -15.80
C PHE A 32 14.96 26.50 -16.22
N ASP A 33 14.34 27.69 -16.17
CA ASP A 33 15.04 28.96 -16.37
C ASP A 33 16.13 29.16 -15.30
N ALA A 34 17.24 29.80 -15.67
CA ALA A 34 18.36 30.12 -14.78
C ALA A 34 17.95 30.74 -13.41
N PRO A 35 17.04 31.73 -13.33
CA PRO A 35 16.54 32.25 -12.05
C PRO A 35 15.82 31.21 -11.17
N LEU A 36 15.09 30.27 -11.77
CA LEU A 36 14.40 29.21 -11.04
C LEU A 36 15.39 28.17 -10.49
N LYS A 37 16.46 27.89 -11.23
CA LYS A 37 17.59 27.07 -10.75
C LYS A 37 18.24 27.68 -9.52
N VAL A 38 18.49 29.00 -9.54
CA VAL A 38 19.07 29.73 -8.40
C VAL A 38 18.12 29.77 -7.20
N ALA A 39 16.83 30.07 -7.42
CA ALA A 39 15.83 30.09 -6.35
C ALA A 39 15.67 28.71 -5.69
N LEU A 40 15.67 27.64 -6.49
CA LEU A 40 15.63 26.27 -5.98
C LEU A 40 16.90 25.95 -5.20
N PHE A 41 18.08 26.29 -5.74
CA PHE A 41 19.36 26.02 -5.06
C PHE A 41 19.47 26.72 -3.70
N LEU A 42 18.89 27.92 -3.56
CA LEU A 42 18.94 28.69 -2.31
C LEU A 42 17.83 28.28 -1.31
N GLY A 43 16.63 27.98 -1.79
CA GLY A 43 15.49 27.63 -0.92
C GLY A 43 15.47 26.17 -0.45
N LEU A 44 15.99 25.26 -1.26
CA LEU A 44 15.98 23.82 -1.01
C LEU A 44 16.76 23.40 0.25
N PRO A 45 17.95 23.95 0.56
CA PRO A 45 18.65 23.64 1.81
C PRO A 45 17.85 24.05 3.06
N GLY A 46 17.18 25.20 3.02
CA GLY A 46 16.30 25.65 4.10
C GLY A 46 15.11 24.73 4.29
N LEU A 47 14.46 24.32 3.19
CA LEU A 47 13.36 23.37 3.22
C LEU A 47 13.80 22.01 3.78
N PHE A 48 14.98 21.52 3.39
CA PHE A 48 15.57 20.30 3.93
C PHE A 48 15.87 20.41 5.43
N GLY A 49 16.37 21.56 5.90
CA GLY A 49 16.62 21.80 7.32
C GLY A 49 15.34 21.77 8.15
N ILE A 50 14.29 22.47 7.70
CA ILE A 50 12.97 22.46 8.35
C ILE A 50 12.39 21.05 8.36
N TRP A 51 12.48 20.35 7.22
CA TRP A 51 11.99 18.98 7.07
C TRP A 51 12.71 18.00 8.01
N LEU A 52 14.03 18.11 8.12
CA LEU A 52 14.84 17.31 9.02
C LEU A 52 14.42 17.52 10.47
N GLY A 53 14.32 18.78 10.91
CA GLY A 53 13.90 19.12 12.27
C GLY A 53 12.51 18.58 12.58
N LEU A 54 11.58 18.74 11.64
CA LEU A 54 10.23 18.23 11.78
C LEU A 54 10.17 16.70 11.83
N SER A 55 10.93 16.02 10.98
CA SER A 55 11.03 14.57 10.98
C SER A 55 11.58 14.06 12.31
N ILE A 56 12.59 14.72 12.88
CA ILE A 56 13.14 14.36 14.20
C ILE A 56 12.07 14.51 15.28
N ALA A 57 11.37 15.65 15.32
CA ALA A 57 10.32 15.89 16.30
C ALA A 57 9.18 14.85 16.19
N ALA A 58 8.73 14.55 14.97
CA ALA A 58 7.71 13.54 14.72
C ALA A 58 8.18 12.13 15.12
N SER A 59 9.43 11.76 14.83
CA SER A 59 10.01 10.49 15.24
C SER A 59 10.09 10.34 16.75
N VAL A 60 10.46 11.40 17.48
CA VAL A 60 10.46 11.41 18.96
C VAL A 60 9.05 11.19 19.49
N PHE A 61 8.07 11.96 18.99
CA PHE A 61 6.69 11.86 19.46
C PHE A 61 6.08 10.46 19.20
N VAL A 62 6.30 9.93 18.01
CA VAL A 62 5.89 8.56 17.64
C VAL A 62 6.62 7.53 18.49
N GLY A 63 7.92 7.70 18.72
CA GLY A 63 8.74 6.78 19.52
C GLY A 63 8.27 6.71 20.97
N VAL A 64 7.97 7.86 21.58
CA VAL A 64 7.39 7.94 22.93
C VAL A 64 6.01 7.29 22.96
N GLY A 65 5.14 7.59 21.99
CA GLY A 65 3.83 6.98 21.89
C GLY A 65 3.91 5.46 21.77
N TYR A 66 4.63 4.95 20.77
CA TYR A 66 4.79 3.51 20.55
C TYR A 66 5.46 2.81 21.74
N GLY A 67 6.51 3.41 22.30
CA GLY A 67 7.24 2.88 23.46
C GLY A 67 6.43 2.84 24.75
N PHE A 68 5.43 3.71 24.92
CA PHE A 68 4.52 3.68 26.07
C PHE A 68 3.31 2.78 25.82
N PHE A 69 2.65 2.93 24.66
CA PHE A 69 1.39 2.26 24.37
C PHE A 69 1.54 0.78 24.02
N THR A 70 2.61 0.37 23.32
CA THR A 70 2.76 -1.03 22.90
C THR A 70 3.03 -1.99 24.07
N PRO A 71 3.98 -1.73 24.99
CA PRO A 71 4.18 -2.57 26.17
C PRO A 71 2.94 -2.64 27.06
N TRP A 72 2.19 -1.52 27.08
CA TRP A 72 0.97 -1.38 27.85
C TRP A 72 -0.17 -2.25 27.30
N VAL A 73 -0.42 -2.22 25.98
CA VAL A 73 -1.42 -3.08 25.34
C VAL A 73 -1.06 -4.56 25.53
N SER A 74 0.20 -4.93 25.33
CA SER A 74 0.64 -6.32 25.51
C SER A 74 0.56 -6.80 26.97
N ALA A 75 0.75 -5.89 27.94
CA ALA A 75 0.55 -6.24 29.35
C ALA A 75 -0.90 -6.65 29.60
N PHE A 76 -1.86 -5.90 29.04
CA PHE A 76 -3.28 -6.24 29.12
C PHE A 76 -3.65 -7.51 28.36
N GLU A 77 -3.04 -7.75 27.20
CA GLU A 77 -3.22 -8.99 26.44
C GLU A 77 -2.68 -10.21 27.22
N ALA A 78 -1.56 -10.06 27.95
CA ALA A 78 -1.02 -11.11 28.81
C ALA A 78 -1.95 -11.44 30.00
N PHE A 79 -2.66 -10.44 30.56
CA PHE A 79 -3.67 -10.67 31.60
C PHE A 79 -4.95 -11.34 31.08
N ARG A 80 -5.18 -11.34 29.77
CA ARG A 80 -6.32 -12.01 29.12
C ARG A 80 -6.13 -13.53 29.01
N HIS A 81 -4.89 -14.02 29.02
CA HIS A 81 -4.61 -15.46 28.93
C HIS A 81 -4.75 -16.14 30.31
N ASP A 82 -5.53 -17.22 30.39
CA ASP A 82 -5.86 -17.97 31.62
C ASP A 82 -4.66 -18.77 32.23
N ASP A 83 -3.47 -18.69 31.64
CA ASP A 83 -2.29 -19.44 32.12
C ASP A 83 -1.65 -18.75 33.34
N ASP A 84 -2.03 -19.19 34.54
CA ASP A 84 -1.59 -18.60 35.82
C ASP A 84 -0.08 -18.68 36.10
N SER A 85 0.66 -19.56 35.41
CA SER A 85 2.04 -19.88 35.79
C SER A 85 3.13 -18.95 35.23
N LYS A 86 2.82 -18.06 34.26
CA LYS A 86 3.84 -17.21 33.60
C LYS A 86 3.40 -15.78 33.26
N LYS A 87 2.30 -15.27 33.85
CA LYS A 87 1.72 -13.94 33.53
C LYS A 87 2.71 -12.78 33.64
N PHE A 88 3.52 -12.73 34.70
CA PHE A 88 4.53 -11.67 34.88
C PHE A 88 5.66 -11.75 33.85
N PHE A 89 6.13 -12.96 33.53
CA PHE A 89 7.17 -13.16 32.53
C PHE A 89 6.68 -12.76 31.14
N HIS A 90 5.48 -13.19 30.74
CA HIS A 90 4.86 -12.80 29.47
C HIS A 90 4.57 -11.29 29.41
N CYS A 91 4.06 -10.69 30.47
CA CYS A 91 3.83 -9.24 30.54
C CYS A 91 5.12 -8.42 30.32
N VAL A 92 6.22 -8.80 30.98
CA VAL A 92 7.50 -8.09 30.87
C VAL A 92 8.20 -8.41 29.54
N VAL A 93 8.28 -9.69 29.15
CA VAL A 93 9.01 -10.11 27.94
C VAL A 93 8.25 -9.72 26.68
N ASP A 94 6.96 -10.03 26.58
CA ASP A 94 6.17 -9.68 25.39
C ASP A 94 5.94 -8.16 25.31
N GLY A 95 5.86 -7.48 26.46
CA GLY A 95 5.73 -6.03 26.49
C GLY A 95 7.01 -5.26 26.19
N THR A 96 8.15 -5.63 26.76
CA THR A 96 9.41 -4.88 26.54
C THR A 96 10.16 -5.38 25.31
N TRP A 97 10.45 -6.68 25.24
CA TRP A 97 11.21 -7.27 24.14
C TRP A 97 10.42 -7.28 22.84
N GLY A 98 9.12 -7.57 22.90
CA GLY A 98 8.20 -7.46 21.77
C GLY A 98 8.16 -6.04 21.20
N THR A 99 8.09 -5.02 22.05
CA THR A 99 8.11 -3.61 21.63
C THR A 99 9.45 -3.20 21.03
N ILE A 100 10.59 -3.63 21.61
CA ILE A 100 11.92 -3.34 21.03
C ILE A 100 12.04 -3.96 19.64
N LYS A 101 11.66 -5.24 19.50
CA LYS A 101 11.65 -5.93 18.21
C LYS A 101 10.71 -5.23 17.22
N GLY A 102 9.52 -4.84 17.67
CA GLY A 102 8.55 -4.05 16.91
C GLY A 102 9.14 -2.74 16.41
N SER A 103 9.74 -1.95 17.28
CA SER A 103 10.43 -0.69 16.95
C SER A 103 11.53 -0.90 15.92
N CYS A 104 12.40 -1.91 16.11
CA CYS A 104 13.42 -2.25 15.12
C CYS A 104 12.82 -2.66 13.77
N THR A 105 11.67 -3.34 13.77
CA THR A 105 10.98 -3.68 12.51
C THR A 105 10.38 -2.46 11.82
N VAL A 106 9.81 -1.51 12.56
CA VAL A 106 9.27 -0.25 12.00
C VAL A 106 10.39 0.57 11.38
N VAL A 107 11.51 0.73 12.09
CA VAL A 107 12.69 1.47 11.57
C VAL A 107 13.25 0.79 10.32
N ARG A 108 13.31 -0.54 10.30
CA ARG A 108 13.77 -1.30 9.14
C ARG A 108 12.81 -1.15 7.95
N ASP A 109 11.51 -1.27 8.17
CA ASP A 109 10.49 -1.13 7.11
C ASP A 109 10.49 0.29 6.52
N PHE A 110 10.72 1.31 7.37
CA PHE A 110 10.91 2.69 6.92
C PHE A 110 12.21 2.86 6.12
N ALA A 111 13.32 2.29 6.57
CA ALA A 111 14.57 2.32 5.82
C ALA A 111 14.40 1.61 4.46
N ASP A 112 13.71 0.47 4.41
CA ASP A 112 13.40 -0.23 3.17
C ASP A 112 12.57 0.65 2.21
N LEU A 113 11.58 1.39 2.73
CA LEU A 113 10.84 2.37 1.95
C LEU A 113 11.75 3.46 1.37
N CYS A 114 12.63 4.04 2.19
CA CYS A 114 13.53 5.13 1.78
C CYS A 114 14.59 4.68 0.77
N TYR A 115 15.18 3.50 0.94
CA TYR A 115 16.28 3.03 0.09
C TYR A 115 15.80 2.29 -1.17
N HIS A 116 14.58 1.76 -1.19
CA HIS A 116 14.12 0.92 -2.31
C HIS A 116 12.82 1.43 -2.94
N SER A 117 11.76 1.61 -2.18
CA SER A 117 10.48 2.05 -2.75
C SER A 117 10.55 3.48 -3.31
N TYR A 118 11.21 4.37 -2.58
CA TYR A 118 11.28 5.79 -2.94
C TYR A 118 12.07 6.04 -4.24
N PRO A 119 13.30 5.51 -4.42
CA PRO A 119 14.00 5.63 -5.70
C PRO A 119 13.23 5.03 -6.88
N LEU A 120 12.53 3.91 -6.68
CA LEU A 120 11.69 3.30 -7.73
C LEU A 120 10.53 4.22 -8.12
N TYR A 121 9.90 4.87 -7.14
CA TYR A 121 8.83 5.83 -7.41
C TYR A 121 9.35 7.04 -8.21
N LEU A 122 10.52 7.57 -7.83
CA LEU A 122 11.18 8.65 -8.58
C LEU A 122 11.56 8.22 -10.00
N GLN A 123 12.01 6.97 -10.18
CA GLN A 123 12.34 6.42 -11.49
C GLN A 123 11.10 6.32 -12.38
N GLU A 124 9.99 5.77 -11.88
CA GLU A 124 8.75 5.68 -12.66
C GLU A 124 8.18 7.07 -13.01
N LEU A 125 8.24 8.01 -12.07
CA LEU A 125 7.87 9.39 -12.35
C LEU A 125 8.78 10.03 -13.40
N ARG A 126 10.05 9.65 -13.46
CA ARG A 126 10.99 10.10 -14.48
C ARG A 126 10.66 9.54 -15.86
N GLU A 127 10.32 8.25 -15.92
CA GLU A 127 10.07 7.51 -17.15
C GLU A 127 8.64 7.71 -17.71
N SER A 128 7.71 8.28 -16.94
CA SER A 128 6.33 8.46 -17.39
C SER A 128 6.21 9.36 -18.64
N PRO A 129 5.63 8.86 -19.76
CA PRO A 129 5.53 9.60 -21.02
C PRO A 129 4.57 10.79 -20.95
N SER A 130 3.68 10.84 -19.95
CA SER A 130 2.82 11.99 -19.64
C SER A 130 3.59 13.22 -19.16
N SER A 131 4.90 13.10 -18.89
CA SER A 131 5.76 14.23 -18.50
C SER A 131 6.45 14.95 -19.67
N GLN A 132 6.19 14.55 -20.93
CA GLN A 132 6.70 15.29 -22.09
C GLN A 132 5.96 16.62 -22.34
N THR A 133 4.81 16.85 -21.69
CA THR A 133 4.00 18.08 -21.78
C THR A 133 3.95 18.86 -20.47
N ILE A 134 5.01 18.85 -19.66
CA ILE A 134 5.16 19.88 -18.63
C ILE A 134 5.68 21.14 -19.33
N GLU A 135 4.74 22.02 -19.70
CA GLU A 135 5.06 23.37 -20.19
C GLU A 135 6.03 24.07 -19.21
N PRO A 136 7.03 24.81 -19.71
CA PRO A 136 8.04 25.45 -18.87
C PRO A 136 7.37 26.34 -17.82
N LEU A 137 7.80 26.21 -16.56
CA LEU A 137 7.34 27.04 -15.45
C LEU A 137 7.56 28.52 -15.80
N ARG A 138 6.50 29.22 -16.22
CA ARG A 138 6.60 30.67 -16.46
C ARG A 138 6.76 31.40 -15.14
N LEU A 139 7.91 32.04 -14.97
CA LEU A 139 8.31 32.81 -13.79
C LEU A 139 7.27 33.85 -13.33
N ILE A 140 6.43 34.34 -14.27
CA ILE A 140 5.41 35.36 -14.02
C ILE A 140 4.34 34.95 -12.97
N HIS A 141 4.11 33.65 -12.75
CA HIS A 141 3.12 33.18 -11.76
C HIS A 141 3.74 32.92 -10.37
N ILE A 142 5.07 32.91 -10.24
CA ILE A 142 5.76 32.59 -8.98
C ILE A 142 5.47 33.61 -7.87
N PRO A 143 5.49 34.93 -8.11
CA PRO A 143 5.15 35.91 -7.07
C PRO A 143 3.72 35.70 -6.55
N GLY A 144 2.77 35.40 -7.44
CA GLY A 144 1.39 35.09 -7.05
C GLY A 144 1.26 33.81 -6.21
N CYS A 145 2.09 32.79 -6.50
CA CYS A 145 2.13 31.56 -5.69
C CYS A 145 2.71 31.83 -4.29
N ILE A 146 3.79 32.62 -4.19
CA ILE A 146 4.41 32.98 -2.91
C ILE A 146 3.43 33.77 -2.05
N ILE A 147 2.80 34.81 -2.62
CA ILE A 147 1.82 35.65 -1.89
C ILE A 147 0.64 34.80 -1.43
N ALA A 148 0.13 33.89 -2.27
CA ALA A 148 -0.98 33.02 -1.89
C ALA A 148 -0.61 32.04 -0.77
N GLY A 149 0.60 31.48 -0.78
CA GLY A 149 1.08 30.59 0.28
C GLY A 149 1.26 31.32 1.61
N ILE A 150 1.85 32.52 1.59
CA ILE A 150 1.98 33.36 2.79
C ILE A 150 0.60 33.74 3.32
N LEU A 151 -0.33 34.15 2.46
CA LEU A 151 -1.70 34.46 2.85
C LEU A 151 -2.41 33.23 3.44
N GLY A 152 -2.22 32.06 2.84
CA GLY A 152 -2.71 30.79 3.37
C GLY A 152 -2.17 30.52 4.78
N LEU A 153 -0.87 30.66 5.02
CA LEU A 153 -0.31 30.49 6.37
C LEU A 153 -0.87 31.49 7.38
N ILE A 154 -0.97 32.77 7.00
CA ILE A 154 -1.48 33.84 7.88
C ILE A 154 -2.94 33.61 8.27
N VAL A 155 -3.76 33.04 7.38
CA VAL A 155 -5.19 32.86 7.60
C VAL A 155 -5.50 31.49 8.22
N GLU A 156 -4.92 30.41 7.69
CA GLU A 156 -5.23 29.03 8.08
C GLU A 156 -4.76 28.73 9.50
N ILE A 157 -3.52 29.09 9.86
CA ILE A 157 -2.96 28.79 11.19
C ILE A 157 -3.85 29.34 12.31
N PRO A 158 -4.18 30.64 12.37
CA PRO A 158 -5.01 31.16 13.47
C PRO A 158 -6.43 30.62 13.42
N LEU A 159 -7.04 30.43 12.24
CA LEU A 159 -8.42 29.94 12.16
C LEU A 159 -8.56 28.48 12.55
N TYR A 160 -7.66 27.60 12.08
CA TYR A 160 -7.63 26.19 12.52
C TYR A 160 -7.38 26.10 14.02
N THR A 161 -6.45 26.90 14.55
CA THR A 161 -6.16 26.95 15.98
C THR A 161 -7.38 27.41 16.78
N ALA A 162 -8.06 28.47 16.34
CA ALA A 162 -9.24 28.99 17.00
C ALA A 162 -10.39 27.97 17.00
N ILE A 163 -10.69 27.36 15.85
CA ILE A 163 -11.72 26.32 15.74
C ILE A 163 -11.38 25.13 16.64
N ALA A 164 -10.13 24.66 16.62
CA ALA A 164 -9.68 23.55 17.44
C ALA A 164 -9.83 23.87 18.94
N ILE A 165 -9.39 25.04 19.40
CA ILE A 165 -9.50 25.45 20.81
C ILE A 165 -10.97 25.57 21.23
N VAL A 166 -11.82 26.21 20.43
CA VAL A 166 -13.24 26.41 20.74
C VAL A 166 -14.00 25.07 20.81
N LYS A 167 -13.67 24.13 19.92
CA LYS A 167 -14.34 22.82 19.85
C LYS A 167 -13.77 21.76 20.80
N SER A 168 -12.55 21.96 21.30
CA SER A 168 -11.88 21.00 22.19
C SER A 168 -12.64 20.71 23.49
N PRO A 169 -13.23 21.69 24.19
CA PRO A 169 -14.08 21.41 25.36
C PRO A 169 -15.26 20.49 25.02
N TYR A 170 -15.94 20.72 23.90
CA TYR A 170 -17.03 19.86 23.44
C TYR A 170 -16.56 18.44 23.15
N MET A 171 -15.39 18.29 22.50
CA MET A 171 -14.78 16.99 22.25
C MET A 171 -14.43 16.24 23.54
N LEU A 172 -13.91 16.97 24.53
CA LEU A 172 -13.56 16.43 25.84
C LEU A 172 -14.80 15.88 26.56
N PHE A 173 -15.81 16.73 26.78
CA PHE A 173 -17.00 16.35 27.54
C PHE A 173 -17.86 15.31 26.83
N LYS A 174 -18.11 15.48 25.52
CA LYS A 174 -18.92 14.53 24.74
C LYS A 174 -18.22 13.18 24.60
N GLY A 175 -16.90 13.19 24.40
CA GLY A 175 -16.10 11.97 24.35
C GLY A 175 -16.09 11.23 25.67
N TRP A 176 -15.92 11.92 26.80
CA TRP A 176 -16.05 11.31 28.12
C TRP A 176 -17.44 10.75 28.38
N GLN A 177 -18.50 11.53 28.10
CA GLN A 177 -19.87 11.06 28.26
C GLN A 177 -20.12 9.78 27.46
N ARG A 178 -19.63 9.71 26.23
CA ARG A 178 -19.76 8.53 25.37
C ARG A 178 -18.95 7.34 25.90
N LEU A 179 -17.68 7.54 26.24
CA LEU A 179 -16.82 6.46 26.77
C LEU A 179 -17.34 5.91 28.11
N ILE A 180 -17.88 6.77 28.97
CA ILE A 180 -18.52 6.36 30.23
C ILE A 180 -19.82 5.62 29.95
N HIS A 181 -20.63 6.09 28.99
CA HIS A 181 -21.85 5.41 28.60
C HIS A 181 -21.57 4.02 28.02
N ASP A 182 -20.58 3.90 27.12
CA ASP A 182 -20.16 2.62 26.51
C ASP A 182 -19.59 1.66 27.58
N LEU A 183 -18.95 2.18 28.63
CA LEU A 183 -18.49 1.38 29.78
C LEU A 183 -19.67 0.85 30.63
N ILE A 184 -20.71 1.65 30.83
CA ILE A 184 -21.89 1.31 31.65
C ILE A 184 -22.86 0.39 30.90
N SER A 185 -23.07 0.62 29.60
CA SER A 185 -24.05 -0.11 28.79
C SER A 185 -23.57 -1.49 28.32
N ARG A 186 -22.28 -1.84 28.51
CA ARG A 186 -21.68 -3.11 28.04
C ARG A 186 -21.92 -3.37 26.55
N GLU A 187 -21.98 -2.33 25.72
CA GLU A 187 -22.10 -2.45 24.26
C GLU A 187 -20.81 -1.99 23.56
N GLY A 188 -20.36 -2.74 22.53
CA GLY A 188 -19.18 -2.39 21.72
C GLY A 188 -17.97 -3.33 21.92
N PRO A 189 -16.71 -2.89 21.70
CA PRO A 189 -15.50 -3.72 21.83
C PRO A 189 -15.20 -4.22 23.26
N PHE A 190 -16.16 -4.07 24.17
CA PHE A 190 -16.05 -4.26 25.62
C PHE A 190 -17.06 -5.31 26.14
N LEU A 191 -17.42 -6.28 25.29
CA LEU A 191 -18.35 -7.37 25.64
C LEU A 191 -17.81 -8.30 26.74
N GLU A 192 -16.50 -8.36 26.93
CA GLU A 192 -15.85 -9.20 27.95
C GLU A 192 -15.41 -8.39 29.17
N THR A 193 -15.67 -8.93 30.36
CA THR A 193 -15.26 -8.37 31.67
C THR A 193 -13.76 -8.07 31.79
N ALA A 194 -12.94 -8.68 30.93
CA ALA A 194 -11.50 -8.44 30.83
C ALA A 194 -11.12 -7.04 30.29
N CYS A 195 -12.02 -6.33 29.59
CA CYS A 195 -11.71 -5.05 28.96
C CYS A 195 -11.99 -3.81 29.83
N ILE A 196 -12.50 -3.98 31.06
CA ILE A 196 -12.85 -2.87 31.97
C ILE A 196 -11.63 -1.98 32.30
N PRO A 197 -10.41 -2.51 32.58
CA PRO A 197 -9.23 -1.68 32.82
C PRO A 197 -8.78 -0.87 31.59
N ILE A 198 -8.91 -1.47 30.39
CA ILE A 198 -8.56 -0.84 29.11
C ILE A 198 -9.51 0.33 28.83
N ALA A 199 -10.81 0.13 29.07
CA ALA A 199 -11.82 1.16 28.92
C ALA A 199 -11.63 2.30 29.94
N GLY A 200 -11.38 1.99 31.21
CA GLY A 200 -11.10 2.98 32.26
C GLY A 200 -9.88 3.83 31.94
N LEU A 201 -8.82 3.23 31.38
CA LEU A 201 -7.64 3.96 30.98
C LEU A 201 -7.84 4.77 29.70
N THR A 202 -8.65 4.28 28.75
CA THR A 202 -9.06 5.06 27.56
C THR A 202 -9.80 6.33 27.98
N ILE A 203 -10.67 6.26 28.99
CA ILE A 203 -11.33 7.43 29.60
C ILE A 203 -10.30 8.39 30.21
N LEU A 204 -9.31 7.86 30.95
CA LEU A 204 -8.25 8.66 31.58
C LEU A 204 -7.34 9.34 30.56
N LEU A 205 -7.03 8.68 29.44
CA LEU A 205 -6.18 9.22 28.38
C LEU A 205 -6.91 10.09 27.35
N TRP A 206 -8.23 10.13 27.40
CA TRP A 206 -9.02 10.97 26.48
C TRP A 206 -8.58 12.44 26.45
N PRO A 207 -8.25 13.12 27.57
CA PRO A 207 -7.71 14.48 27.54
C PRO A 207 -6.43 14.62 26.73
N LEU A 208 -5.55 13.61 26.77
CA LEU A 208 -4.32 13.60 26.00
C LEU A 208 -4.61 13.47 24.49
N VAL A 209 -5.63 12.70 24.12
CA VAL A 209 -6.13 12.66 22.74
C VAL A 209 -6.68 14.02 22.30
N VAL A 210 -7.40 14.73 23.18
CA VAL A 210 -7.89 16.09 22.90
C VAL A 210 -6.73 17.05 22.66
N ILE A 211 -5.73 17.07 23.55
CA ILE A 211 -4.52 17.90 23.38
C ILE A 211 -3.79 17.54 22.08
N GLY A 212 -3.63 16.25 21.80
CA GLY A 212 -3.01 15.78 20.56
C GLY A 212 -3.75 16.25 19.31
N SER A 213 -5.08 16.31 19.34
CA SER A 213 -5.89 16.79 18.21
C SER A 213 -5.69 18.28 17.93
N ILE A 214 -5.51 19.12 18.96
CA ILE A 214 -5.21 20.55 18.82
C ILE A 214 -3.85 20.73 18.17
N ILE A 215 -2.84 20.02 18.69
CA ILE A 215 -1.48 20.06 18.14
C ILE A 215 -1.48 19.60 16.68
N ALA A 216 -2.23 18.53 16.36
CA ALA A 216 -2.36 18.03 15.00
C ALA A 216 -3.07 19.03 14.07
N ALA A 217 -4.10 19.73 14.54
CA ALA A 217 -4.79 20.76 13.76
C ALA A 217 -3.86 21.93 13.43
N ILE A 218 -3.13 22.45 14.42
CA ILE A 218 -2.11 23.50 14.24
C ILE A 218 -1.03 23.04 13.26
N PHE A 219 -0.58 21.79 13.40
CA PHE A 219 0.46 21.27 12.54
C PHE A 219 -0.01 21.09 11.08
N THR A 220 -1.23 20.60 10.88
CA THR A 220 -1.79 20.35 9.55
C THR A 220 -2.11 21.67 8.82
N SER A 221 -2.46 22.73 9.54
CA SER A 221 -2.79 24.04 8.93
C SER A 221 -1.62 24.66 8.15
N PHE A 222 -0.36 24.35 8.51
CA PHE A 222 0.80 24.82 7.74
C PHE A 222 0.81 24.26 6.31
N PHE A 223 0.60 22.96 6.16
CA PHE A 223 0.61 22.30 4.86
C PHE A 223 -0.60 22.69 4.03
N ILE A 224 -1.78 22.74 4.65
CA ILE A 224 -3.01 23.17 3.99
C ILE A 224 -2.86 24.61 3.51
N GLY A 225 -2.34 25.52 4.34
CA GLY A 225 -2.10 26.91 3.92
C GLY A 225 -1.12 27.04 2.76
N LEU A 226 0.00 26.31 2.78
CA LEU A 226 0.96 26.31 1.67
C LEU A 226 0.40 25.70 0.38
N TYR A 227 -0.56 24.78 0.48
CA TYR A 227 -1.20 24.18 -0.69
C TYR A 227 -1.98 25.21 -1.53
N ALA A 228 -2.33 26.37 -0.97
CA ALA A 228 -2.88 27.49 -1.73
C ALA A 228 -1.95 27.90 -2.91
N SER A 229 -0.62 27.85 -2.73
CA SER A 229 0.35 28.10 -3.79
C SER A 229 0.22 27.11 -4.94
N ILE A 230 -0.03 25.83 -4.63
CA ILE A 230 -0.21 24.77 -5.62
C ILE A 230 -1.50 24.99 -6.41
N VAL A 231 -2.59 25.39 -5.73
CA VAL A 231 -3.86 25.70 -6.40
C VAL A 231 -3.72 26.90 -7.35
N VAL A 232 -3.01 27.96 -6.95
CA VAL A 232 -2.73 29.10 -7.85
C VAL A 232 -1.97 28.65 -9.09
N TYR A 233 -0.99 27.77 -8.91
CA TYR A 233 -0.19 27.23 -9.99
C TYR A 233 -1.01 26.36 -10.96
N GLN A 234 -1.79 25.41 -10.42
CA GLN A 234 -2.61 24.49 -11.21
C GLN A 234 -3.72 25.21 -11.97
N GLU A 235 -4.42 26.13 -11.31
CA GLU A 235 -5.58 26.81 -11.88
C GLU A 235 -5.23 28.10 -12.64
N ARG A 236 -3.94 28.48 -12.65
CA ARG A 236 -3.39 29.73 -13.21
C ARG A 236 -4.19 30.97 -12.77
N SER A 237 -4.64 30.99 -11.51
CA SER A 237 -5.52 32.04 -11.00
C SER A 237 -5.30 32.29 -9.52
N PHE A 238 -4.86 33.50 -9.20
CA PHE A 238 -4.66 33.94 -7.82
C PHE A 238 -5.96 33.93 -7.00
N ARG A 239 -7.08 34.37 -7.60
CA ARG A 239 -8.40 34.37 -6.95
C ARG A 239 -8.83 32.97 -6.50
N ARG A 240 -8.40 31.92 -7.20
CA ARG A 240 -8.70 30.54 -6.83
C ARG A 240 -7.85 30.02 -5.68
N GLY A 241 -6.60 30.48 -5.57
CA GLY A 241 -5.80 30.26 -4.37
C GLY A 241 -6.45 30.86 -3.12
N ILE A 242 -6.95 32.10 -3.22
CA ILE A 242 -7.67 32.73 -2.10
C ILE A 242 -8.98 31.99 -1.80
N ALA A 243 -9.74 31.62 -2.84
CA ALA A 243 -10.95 30.82 -2.67
C ALA A 243 -10.64 29.48 -1.98
N TYR A 244 -9.51 28.85 -2.30
CA TYR A 244 -9.08 27.62 -1.64
C TYR A 244 -8.85 27.85 -0.14
N VAL A 245 -8.10 28.89 0.25
CA VAL A 245 -7.87 29.23 1.66
C VAL A 245 -9.19 29.39 2.42
N VAL A 246 -10.13 30.13 1.87
CA VAL A 246 -11.44 30.33 2.52
C VAL A 246 -12.25 29.02 2.58
N ALA A 247 -12.21 28.20 1.53
CA ALA A 247 -12.95 26.94 1.46
C ALA A 247 -12.39 25.88 2.42
N MET A 248 -11.08 25.82 2.64
CA MET A 248 -10.46 24.82 3.52
C MET A 248 -10.82 25.06 4.99
N VAL A 249 -10.87 26.31 5.44
CA VAL A 249 -11.35 26.63 6.79
C VAL A 249 -12.80 26.15 6.97
N ALA A 250 -13.66 26.37 5.98
CA ALA A 250 -15.04 25.90 6.01
C ALA A 250 -15.14 24.37 6.04
N GLU A 251 -14.30 23.67 5.26
CA GLU A 251 -14.23 22.20 5.27
C GLU A 251 -13.72 21.65 6.60
N PHE A 252 -12.76 22.31 7.25
CA PHE A 252 -12.28 21.90 8.56
C PHE A 252 -13.32 22.12 9.66
N ASP A 253 -14.04 23.24 9.61
CA ASP A 253 -15.16 23.50 10.52
C ASP A 253 -16.29 22.47 10.35
N GLU A 254 -16.66 22.15 9.11
CA GLU A 254 -17.63 21.11 8.76
C GLU A 254 -17.18 19.72 9.25
N TYR A 255 -15.93 19.33 8.95
CA TYR A 255 -15.35 18.07 9.40
C TYR A 255 -15.35 17.92 10.92
N THR A 256 -14.99 18.99 11.64
CA THR A 256 -15.00 18.97 13.11
C THR A 256 -16.42 19.01 13.68
N ASN A 257 -17.40 19.61 13.00
CA ASN A 257 -18.81 19.50 13.38
C ASN A 257 -19.31 18.06 13.23
N ASP A 258 -19.03 17.41 12.11
CA ASP A 258 -19.43 16.02 11.85
C ASP A 258 -18.77 15.05 12.84
N TRP A 259 -17.48 15.21 13.10
CA TRP A 259 -16.76 14.42 14.10
C TRP A 259 -17.38 14.53 15.49
N LEU A 260 -17.87 15.73 15.83
CA LEU A 260 -18.51 16.00 17.10
C LEU A 260 -20.02 15.75 17.07
N TYR A 261 -20.60 15.26 15.98
CA TYR A 261 -22.05 15.15 15.77
C TYR A 261 -22.79 16.43 16.20
N LEU A 262 -22.27 17.58 15.75
CA LEU A 262 -22.91 18.89 15.88
C LEU A 262 -23.79 19.12 14.64
N ARG A 263 -24.27 20.36 14.46
CA ARG A 263 -25.10 20.74 13.31
C ARG A 263 -24.35 20.44 12.00
N GLU A 264 -25.05 19.80 11.06
CA GLU A 264 -24.54 19.52 9.71
C GLU A 264 -24.18 20.83 8.98
N GLY A 265 -22.98 20.87 8.42
CA GLY A 265 -22.44 22.01 7.66
C GLY A 265 -21.60 23.01 8.48
N SER A 266 -21.01 23.97 7.76
CA SER A 266 -20.29 25.11 8.34
C SER A 266 -21.05 26.42 8.10
N ILE A 267 -20.88 27.38 9.02
CA ILE A 267 -21.40 28.76 8.87
C ILE A 267 -20.51 29.57 7.90
N LEU A 268 -19.30 29.07 7.60
CA LEU A 268 -18.32 29.73 6.76
C LEU A 268 -18.63 29.56 5.25
N PRO A 269 -18.31 30.57 4.43
CA PRO A 269 -18.54 30.49 2.98
C PRO A 269 -17.64 29.41 2.35
N LYS A 270 -18.20 28.62 1.43
CA LYS A 270 -17.50 27.57 0.68
C LYS A 270 -17.33 27.94 -0.80
N PRO A 271 -16.41 28.86 -1.14
CA PRO A 271 -16.20 29.29 -2.52
C PRO A 271 -15.60 28.17 -3.38
N ARG A 272 -15.97 28.12 -4.66
CA ARG A 272 -15.45 27.13 -5.61
C ARG A 272 -14.07 27.53 -6.12
N TYR A 273 -13.05 26.72 -5.80
CA TYR A 273 -11.67 27.00 -6.17
C TYR A 273 -11.15 26.18 -7.39
N ARG A 274 -11.75 25.04 -7.75
CA ARG A 274 -11.36 24.22 -8.91
C ARG A 274 -12.27 24.40 -10.12
N LYS A 275 -11.72 24.33 -11.35
CA LYS A 275 -12.53 24.20 -12.58
C LYS A 275 -13.18 22.82 -12.63
N LYS A 276 -14.46 22.78 -13.05
CA LYS A 276 -15.10 21.51 -13.42
C LYS A 276 -14.34 20.94 -14.62
N LYS A 277 -13.65 19.81 -14.44
CA LYS A 277 -13.04 19.08 -15.56
C LYS A 277 -14.18 18.60 -16.44
N ILE A 278 -14.27 19.09 -17.68
CA ILE A 278 -15.04 18.39 -18.71
C ILE A 278 -14.22 17.14 -19.00
N SER A 279 -14.70 16.01 -18.51
CA SER A 279 -14.15 14.71 -18.87
C SER A 279 -14.35 14.54 -20.37
N ASN A 280 -13.28 14.68 -21.16
CA ASN A 280 -13.29 14.31 -22.56
C ASN A 280 -13.31 12.77 -22.65
N SER A 281 -14.49 12.18 -22.51
CA SER A 281 -14.80 10.89 -23.13
C SER A 281 -15.48 11.20 -24.45
N SER A 282 -14.67 11.47 -25.48
CA SER A 282 -15.14 11.43 -26.86
C SER A 282 -15.11 9.96 -27.28
N GLU A 283 -16.28 9.33 -27.33
CA GLU A 283 -16.56 8.25 -28.28
C GLU A 283 -18.09 8.12 -28.43
N LEU A 284 -18.52 8.31 -29.69
CA LEU A 284 -19.82 8.00 -30.28
C LEU A 284 -21.06 8.80 -29.84
N ALA A 285 -21.21 10.00 -30.43
CA ALA A 285 -22.52 10.54 -30.74
C ALA A 285 -22.90 10.08 -32.16
N THR A 286 -23.94 9.24 -32.29
CA THR A 286 -24.70 9.12 -33.54
C THR A 286 -26.15 9.48 -33.24
N ASP A 287 -26.54 10.54 -33.93
CA ASP A 287 -27.82 11.16 -34.16
C ASP A 287 -29.05 10.22 -34.11
N GLN A 288 -30.10 10.63 -33.37
CA GLN A 288 -31.49 10.57 -33.86
C GLN A 288 -32.44 11.37 -32.95
N LYS A 289 -33.05 12.40 -33.56
CA LYS A 289 -34.17 13.19 -33.04
C LYS A 289 -35.48 12.42 -33.15
N ALA A 290 -36.24 12.32 -32.07
CA ALA A 290 -37.70 12.33 -32.11
C ALA A 290 -38.29 12.81 -30.78
N THR A 291 -39.12 13.84 -30.88
CA THR A 291 -39.77 14.61 -29.83
C THR A 291 -40.94 13.86 -29.22
N VAL A 292 -40.94 13.58 -27.91
CA VAL A 292 -42.17 13.57 -27.09
C VAL A 292 -41.86 14.14 -25.71
N THR A 293 -42.49 15.27 -25.44
CA THR A 293 -42.48 16.02 -24.19
C THR A 293 -43.10 15.21 -23.05
N VAL A 294 -42.29 14.73 -22.10
CA VAL A 294 -42.73 14.37 -20.75
C VAL A 294 -41.75 14.97 -19.75
N LYS A 295 -42.29 15.79 -18.84
CA LYS A 295 -41.58 16.47 -17.75
C LYS A 295 -40.80 15.47 -16.88
N PHE A 296 -39.47 15.58 -16.88
CA PHE A 296 -38.62 15.28 -15.72
C PHE A 296 -37.50 16.32 -15.66
N SER A 297 -37.78 17.42 -14.98
CA SER A 297 -36.76 18.37 -14.53
C SER A 297 -36.07 17.84 -13.27
N SER A 298 -34.75 17.97 -13.26
CA SER A 298 -33.82 17.92 -12.11
C SER A 298 -33.55 16.58 -11.40
N VAL A 299 -32.80 15.68 -12.03
CA VAL A 299 -31.92 14.71 -11.33
C VAL A 299 -30.65 14.52 -12.17
N LEU A 300 -29.59 15.29 -11.90
CA LEU A 300 -28.19 15.02 -12.26
C LEU A 300 -27.28 16.20 -11.85
N THR A 301 -27.46 16.67 -10.62
CA THR A 301 -26.40 17.35 -9.85
C THR A 301 -26.60 16.98 -8.39
N GLU A 302 -26.53 15.68 -8.12
CA GLU A 302 -26.32 15.19 -6.76
C GLU A 302 -24.93 14.58 -6.75
N ALA A 303 -24.02 15.23 -6.01
CA ALA A 303 -22.87 14.53 -5.45
C ALA A 303 -23.41 13.28 -4.76
N PRO A 304 -22.71 12.13 -4.78
CA PRO A 304 -23.23 10.91 -4.17
C PRO A 304 -23.63 11.25 -2.74
N SER A 305 -24.95 11.20 -2.50
CA SER A 305 -25.53 11.28 -1.18
C SER A 305 -24.83 10.18 -0.39
N MET A 306 -24.07 10.61 0.60
CA MET A 306 -23.47 9.75 1.58
C MET A 306 -24.65 8.98 2.20
N ILE A 307 -24.75 7.69 1.86
CA ILE A 307 -25.76 6.81 2.43
C ILE A 307 -25.46 6.79 3.93
N VAL A 308 -26.27 7.55 4.65
CA VAL A 308 -26.43 7.51 6.10
C VAL A 308 -26.60 6.03 6.49
N PRO A 309 -25.75 5.45 7.36
CA PRO A 309 -26.10 4.20 7.98
C PRO A 309 -27.31 4.45 8.89
N ARG A 310 -28.51 4.14 8.40
CA ARG A 310 -29.67 3.97 9.26
C ARG A 310 -29.38 2.76 10.14
N LEU A 311 -29.07 3.01 11.41
CA LEU A 311 -29.06 1.96 12.42
C LEU A 311 -30.51 1.53 12.67
N SER A 312 -30.92 0.38 12.13
CA SER A 312 -31.79 -0.57 12.81
C SER A 312 -31.87 -1.90 12.04
N SER A 313 -31.58 -2.98 12.78
CA SER A 313 -31.91 -4.40 12.54
C SER A 313 -31.23 -5.21 11.40
N SER A 314 -29.89 -5.21 11.31
CA SER A 314 -29.20 -6.42 10.77
C SER A 314 -27.74 -6.57 11.24
N ARG A 315 -27.50 -6.54 12.56
CA ARG A 315 -26.18 -6.91 13.12
C ARG A 315 -25.87 -8.41 12.92
N SER A 316 -26.91 -9.25 12.91
CA SER A 316 -26.78 -10.72 12.76
C SER A 316 -26.25 -11.17 11.38
N VAL A 317 -26.59 -10.51 10.27
CA VAL A 317 -26.08 -10.88 8.94
C VAL A 317 -24.64 -10.37 8.71
N ARG A 318 -24.27 -9.25 9.34
CA ARG A 318 -22.92 -8.69 9.25
C ARG A 318 -21.92 -9.44 10.16
N GLU A 319 -22.39 -10.08 11.22
CA GLU A 319 -21.60 -11.02 12.04
C GLU A 319 -21.39 -12.39 11.35
N ALA A 320 -22.26 -12.77 10.40
CA ALA A 320 -22.09 -13.99 9.61
C ALA A 320 -21.03 -13.85 8.49
N ILE A 321 -20.62 -12.62 8.14
CA ILE A 321 -19.60 -12.34 7.13
C ILE A 321 -18.29 -12.01 7.86
N GLN A 322 -17.38 -12.98 7.92
CA GLN A 322 -16.13 -12.86 8.67
C GLN A 322 -15.08 -12.02 7.92
N GLU A 323 -15.08 -10.69 8.14
CA GLU A 323 -14.15 -9.75 7.50
C GLU A 323 -12.70 -10.24 7.56
N VAL A 324 -12.07 -10.38 6.38
CA VAL A 324 -10.68 -10.84 6.28
C VAL A 324 -9.74 -9.71 6.67
N LYS A 325 -8.80 -9.98 7.59
CA LYS A 325 -7.81 -8.97 7.99
C LYS A 325 -6.73 -8.81 6.91
N MET A 326 -6.31 -7.58 6.62
CA MET A 326 -5.25 -7.31 5.63
C MET A 326 -3.94 -8.07 5.91
N VAL A 327 -3.61 -8.29 7.19
CA VAL A 327 -2.45 -9.08 7.61
C VAL A 327 -2.54 -10.53 7.13
N GLN A 328 -3.74 -11.12 7.10
CA GLN A 328 -3.98 -12.48 6.62
C GLN A 328 -3.76 -12.54 5.11
N VAL A 329 -4.38 -11.66 4.33
CA VAL A 329 -4.19 -11.58 2.87
C VAL A 329 -2.70 -11.52 2.53
N TRP A 330 -1.95 -10.67 3.22
CA TRP A 330 -0.52 -10.52 3.01
C TRP A 330 0.28 -11.76 3.39
N GLY A 331 -0.12 -12.44 4.47
CA GLY A 331 0.43 -13.74 4.87
C GLY A 331 0.25 -14.79 3.78
N HIS A 332 -0.95 -14.89 3.20
CA HIS A 332 -1.25 -15.83 2.12
C HIS A 332 -0.45 -15.52 0.85
N MET A 333 -0.31 -14.24 0.47
CA MET A 333 0.48 -13.86 -0.70
C MET A 333 1.94 -14.29 -0.56
N MET A 334 2.53 -14.10 0.63
CA MET A 334 3.92 -14.52 0.91
C MET A 334 4.04 -16.06 0.92
N ARG A 335 3.07 -16.77 1.50
CA ARG A 335 3.02 -18.24 1.48
C ARG A 335 2.85 -18.77 0.04
N ALA A 336 2.08 -18.10 -0.80
CA ALA A 336 1.93 -18.44 -2.22
C ALA A 336 3.26 -18.30 -2.96
N CYS A 337 4.00 -17.21 -2.72
CA CYS A 337 5.35 -17.05 -3.26
C CYS A 337 6.29 -18.18 -2.79
N GLU A 338 6.20 -18.60 -1.54
CA GLU A 338 7.00 -19.70 -1.00
C GLU A 338 6.67 -21.05 -1.66
N VAL A 339 5.40 -21.44 -1.71
CA VAL A 339 4.96 -22.72 -2.29
C VAL A 339 5.30 -22.77 -3.78
N ARG A 340 4.98 -21.71 -4.53
CA ARG A 340 5.27 -21.64 -5.97
C ARG A 340 6.77 -21.51 -6.25
N GLY A 341 7.51 -20.83 -5.36
CA GLY A 341 8.97 -20.75 -5.44
C GLY A 341 9.64 -22.11 -5.29
N LYS A 342 9.17 -22.96 -4.37
CA LYS A 342 9.65 -24.36 -4.23
C LYS A 342 9.39 -25.15 -5.51
N GLN A 343 8.19 -25.05 -6.08
CA GLN A 343 7.86 -25.72 -7.35
C GLN A 343 8.75 -25.28 -8.51
N LEU A 344 9.06 -23.97 -8.61
CA LEU A 344 9.95 -23.45 -9.65
C LEU A 344 11.42 -23.83 -9.43
N LEU A 345 11.84 -23.99 -8.17
CA LEU A 345 13.13 -24.60 -7.86
C LEU A 345 13.13 -26.06 -8.32
N ASP A 346 12.11 -26.85 -7.99
CA ASP A 346 11.99 -28.28 -8.32
C ASP A 346 11.99 -28.56 -9.81
N ALA A 347 11.50 -27.61 -10.61
CA ALA A 347 11.57 -27.64 -12.06
C ALA A 347 12.87 -27.02 -12.64
N ASP A 348 13.83 -26.65 -11.80
CA ASP A 348 15.10 -25.98 -12.14
C ASP A 348 14.92 -24.70 -13.01
N VAL A 349 13.76 -24.06 -12.90
CA VAL A 349 13.41 -22.83 -13.63
C VAL A 349 14.07 -21.63 -12.97
N ILE A 350 14.10 -21.63 -11.64
CA ILE A 350 14.83 -20.69 -10.80
C ILE A 350 16.02 -21.43 -10.19
N THR A 351 17.18 -20.78 -10.14
CA THR A 351 18.40 -21.37 -9.58
C THR A 351 18.73 -20.80 -8.19
N THR A 352 19.57 -21.50 -7.44
CA THR A 352 20.09 -20.99 -6.16
C THR A 352 20.91 -19.71 -6.35
N ALA A 353 21.64 -19.61 -7.47
CA ALA A 353 22.36 -18.40 -7.87
C ALA A 353 21.42 -17.20 -8.05
N ASP A 354 20.22 -17.41 -8.62
CA ASP A 354 19.21 -16.35 -8.75
C ASP A 354 18.80 -15.77 -7.39
N LEU A 355 18.59 -16.63 -6.39
CA LEU A 355 18.19 -16.25 -5.04
C LEU A 355 19.32 -15.54 -4.28
N TYR A 356 20.56 -16.04 -4.38
CA TYR A 356 21.73 -15.39 -3.78
C TYR A 356 22.03 -14.03 -4.44
N GLY A 357 21.86 -13.92 -5.76
CA GLY A 357 22.00 -12.67 -6.49
C GLY A 357 21.04 -11.60 -5.95
N TRP A 358 19.76 -11.95 -5.78
CA TRP A 358 18.79 -11.02 -5.19
C TRP A 358 19.14 -10.65 -3.73
N LEU A 359 19.66 -11.58 -2.93
CA LEU A 359 20.01 -11.31 -1.53
C LEU A 359 21.25 -10.41 -1.38
N LYS A 360 22.22 -10.52 -2.31
CA LYS A 360 23.50 -9.80 -2.29
C LYS A 360 23.38 -8.38 -2.89
N ALA A 361 22.38 -8.14 -3.73
CA ALA A 361 22.13 -6.85 -4.35
C ALA A 361 21.93 -5.74 -3.29
N LYS A 362 22.93 -4.84 -3.17
CA LYS A 362 22.90 -3.73 -2.20
C LYS A 362 22.00 -2.58 -2.66
N ASN A 363 21.98 -2.28 -3.98
CA ASN A 363 21.22 -1.17 -4.57
C ASN A 363 20.66 -1.62 -5.94
N GLY A 364 19.35 -1.83 -6.05
CA GLY A 364 18.68 -2.11 -7.32
C GLY A 364 18.62 -3.59 -7.73
N SER A 365 17.60 -3.92 -8.52
CA SER A 365 17.18 -5.27 -8.91
C SER A 365 18.16 -5.95 -9.87
N GLU A 366 19.20 -6.62 -9.33
CA GLU A 366 20.06 -7.48 -10.14
C GLU A 366 19.36 -8.77 -10.61
N ASN A 367 18.15 -9.06 -10.11
CA ASN A 367 17.34 -10.18 -10.59
C ASN A 367 15.83 -9.87 -10.64
N PRO A 368 15.30 -9.33 -11.77
CA PRO A 368 13.88 -9.00 -11.90
C PRO A 368 12.97 -10.24 -11.84
N ILE A 369 13.51 -11.43 -12.09
CA ILE A 369 12.78 -12.71 -12.04
C ILE A 369 12.42 -13.04 -10.58
N ILE A 370 13.34 -12.85 -9.65
CA ILE A 370 13.03 -13.05 -8.21
C ILE A 370 12.23 -11.87 -7.67
N ASP A 371 12.61 -10.63 -8.03
CA ASP A 371 12.04 -9.43 -7.43
C ASP A 371 10.56 -9.22 -7.80
N PHE A 372 10.22 -9.41 -9.08
CA PHE A 372 8.86 -9.24 -9.59
C PHE A 372 8.28 -10.52 -10.19
N GLY A 373 9.09 -11.31 -10.90
CA GLY A 373 8.62 -12.49 -11.62
C GLY A 373 7.95 -13.54 -10.74
N LEU A 374 8.64 -13.99 -9.68
CA LEU A 374 8.13 -14.99 -8.74
C LEU A 374 6.83 -14.56 -8.05
N PRO A 375 6.75 -13.35 -7.44
CA PRO A 375 5.49 -12.90 -6.87
C PRO A 375 4.37 -12.71 -7.89
N CYS A 376 4.67 -12.20 -9.10
CA CYS A 376 3.65 -12.10 -10.15
C CYS A 376 3.15 -13.48 -10.60
N TYR A 377 4.06 -14.45 -10.76
CA TYR A 377 3.72 -15.83 -11.12
C TYR A 377 2.84 -16.47 -10.04
N ALA A 378 3.23 -16.35 -8.77
CA ALA A 378 2.43 -16.85 -7.65
C ALA A 378 1.04 -16.22 -7.61
N PHE A 379 0.95 -14.92 -7.87
CA PHE A 379 -0.31 -14.20 -7.90
C PHE A 379 -1.20 -14.59 -9.09
N LEU A 380 -0.62 -14.79 -10.28
CA LEU A 380 -1.32 -15.34 -11.45
C LEU A 380 -1.91 -16.72 -11.13
N GLN A 381 -1.15 -17.60 -10.49
CA GLN A 381 -1.62 -18.92 -10.08
C GLN A 381 -2.83 -18.83 -9.13
N THR A 382 -2.84 -17.86 -8.21
CA THR A 382 -3.99 -17.61 -7.33
C THR A 382 -5.23 -17.16 -8.12
N ILE A 383 -5.06 -16.30 -9.12
CA ILE A 383 -6.15 -15.85 -9.99
C ILE A 383 -6.70 -17.03 -10.79
N ILE A 384 -5.84 -17.82 -11.43
CA ILE A 384 -6.25 -19.01 -12.22
C ILE A 384 -6.97 -20.02 -11.32
N HIS A 385 -6.44 -20.29 -10.13
CA HIS A 385 -7.10 -21.16 -9.16
C HIS A 385 -8.51 -20.65 -8.79
N SER A 386 -8.68 -19.34 -8.61
CA SER A 386 -9.98 -18.73 -8.31
C SER A 386 -10.97 -18.85 -9.47
N ILE A 387 -10.48 -18.73 -10.72
CA ILE A 387 -11.30 -18.92 -11.92
C ILE A 387 -11.76 -20.38 -12.01
N ASN A 388 -10.84 -21.33 -11.83
CA ASN A 388 -11.14 -22.77 -11.90
C ASN A 388 -12.08 -23.22 -10.77
N ALA A 389 -12.03 -22.57 -9.61
CA ALA A 389 -12.96 -22.80 -8.51
C ALA A 389 -14.37 -22.21 -8.75
N GLY A 390 -14.59 -21.44 -9.83
CA GLY A 390 -15.87 -20.79 -10.11
C GLY A 390 -16.25 -19.71 -9.09
N SER A 391 -15.28 -19.19 -8.34
CA SER A 391 -15.51 -18.23 -7.26
C SER A 391 -15.81 -16.83 -7.78
N ASP A 392 -16.70 -16.10 -7.11
CA ASP A 392 -16.99 -14.69 -7.39
C ASP A 392 -15.87 -13.78 -6.89
N GLY A 393 -15.17 -14.18 -5.82
CA GLY A 393 -14.02 -13.49 -5.23
C GLY A 393 -12.64 -13.98 -5.65
N LEU A 394 -11.65 -13.73 -4.79
CA LEU A 394 -10.31 -14.30 -4.89
C LEU A 394 -10.17 -15.42 -3.84
N VAL A 395 -9.87 -16.63 -4.28
CA VAL A 395 -9.64 -17.79 -3.40
C VAL A 395 -8.17 -17.82 -3.00
N LEU A 396 -7.93 -17.69 -1.70
CA LEU A 396 -6.60 -17.77 -1.11
C LEU A 396 -6.18 -19.24 -0.96
N LEU A 397 -4.88 -19.48 -0.73
CA LEU A 397 -4.30 -20.84 -0.62
C LEU A 397 -4.99 -21.75 0.41
N ASP A 398 -5.52 -21.18 1.50
CA ASP A 398 -6.14 -21.94 2.59
C ASP A 398 -7.64 -22.19 2.32
N GLY A 399 -8.13 -21.92 1.10
CA GLY A 399 -9.54 -22.06 0.70
C GLY A 399 -10.43 -20.86 1.08
N LEU A 400 -9.87 -19.84 1.74
CA LEU A 400 -10.59 -18.63 2.14
C LEU A 400 -10.92 -17.76 0.92
N GLU A 401 -12.21 -17.49 0.70
CA GLU A 401 -12.67 -16.63 -0.38
C GLU A 401 -12.80 -15.17 0.08
N VAL A 402 -12.14 -14.28 -0.65
CA VAL A 402 -12.25 -12.83 -0.46
C VAL A 402 -13.17 -12.26 -1.53
N THR A 403 -14.39 -11.90 -1.16
CA THR A 403 -15.39 -11.28 -2.03
C THR A 403 -15.55 -9.78 -1.73
N HIS A 404 -16.36 -9.07 -2.52
CA HIS A 404 -16.72 -7.68 -2.24
C HIS A 404 -17.37 -7.47 -0.87
N LEU A 405 -18.01 -8.50 -0.33
CA LEU A 405 -18.70 -8.46 0.96
C LEU A 405 -17.75 -8.73 2.13
N ASN A 406 -16.70 -9.53 1.90
CA ASN A 406 -15.81 -10.00 2.96
C ASN A 406 -14.43 -9.31 3.00
N ARG A 407 -14.19 -8.37 2.10
CA ARG A 407 -12.91 -7.68 1.96
C ARG A 407 -12.59 -6.76 3.16
N PRO A 408 -11.31 -6.58 3.50
CA PRO A 408 -10.90 -5.60 4.50
C PRO A 408 -11.34 -4.19 4.11
N GLN A 409 -11.91 -3.42 5.05
CA GLN A 409 -12.35 -2.03 4.84
C GLN A 409 -11.20 -0.99 4.85
N ASP A 410 -10.03 -1.36 4.33
CA ASP A 410 -8.87 -0.47 4.23
C ASP A 410 -8.83 0.23 2.87
N ARG A 411 -8.58 1.56 2.86
CA ARG A 411 -8.45 2.37 1.64
C ARG A 411 -7.41 1.83 0.64
N LEU A 412 -6.38 1.11 1.13
CA LEU A 412 -5.37 0.45 0.30
C LEU A 412 -5.92 -0.81 -0.39
N PHE A 413 -6.76 -1.59 0.30
CA PHE A 413 -7.37 -2.78 -0.26
C PHE A 413 -8.43 -2.40 -1.31
N ASP A 414 -9.18 -1.33 -1.06
CA ASP A 414 -10.11 -0.77 -2.06
C ASP A 414 -9.42 -0.39 -3.37
N TRP A 415 -8.23 0.22 -3.27
CA TRP A 415 -7.47 0.67 -4.43
C TRP A 415 -6.95 -0.49 -5.30
N PHE A 416 -6.50 -1.60 -4.72
CA PHE A 416 -5.93 -2.72 -5.50
C PHE A 416 -6.93 -3.85 -5.83
N PHE A 417 -7.98 -4.05 -5.02
CA PHE A 417 -8.85 -5.22 -5.13
C PHE A 417 -9.75 -5.18 -6.36
N HIS A 418 -10.31 -4.00 -6.67
CA HIS A 418 -11.16 -3.85 -7.85
C HIS A 418 -10.39 -4.12 -9.17
N PRO A 419 -9.19 -3.55 -9.39
CA PRO A 419 -8.34 -3.94 -10.53
C PRO A 419 -8.07 -5.44 -10.66
N ILE A 420 -7.91 -6.15 -9.53
CA ILE A 420 -7.65 -7.60 -9.53
C ILE A 420 -8.88 -8.37 -10.00
N LEU A 421 -10.06 -8.03 -9.49
CA LEU A 421 -11.29 -8.70 -9.92
C LEU A 421 -11.59 -8.42 -11.40
N VAL A 422 -11.34 -7.21 -11.87
CA VAL A 422 -11.43 -6.88 -13.30
C VAL A 422 -10.44 -7.71 -14.12
N LEU A 423 -9.20 -7.90 -13.64
CA LEU A 423 -8.22 -8.74 -14.33
C LEU A 423 -8.63 -10.22 -14.33
N LYS A 424 -9.14 -10.74 -13.20
CA LYS A 424 -9.70 -12.10 -13.10
C LYS A 424 -10.80 -12.30 -14.14
N GLU A 425 -11.71 -11.33 -14.22
CA GLU A 425 -12.83 -11.37 -15.16
C GLU A 425 -12.35 -11.37 -16.60
N GLN A 426 -11.34 -10.55 -16.93
CA GLN A 426 -10.77 -10.54 -18.27
C GLN A 426 -10.12 -11.87 -18.65
N ILE A 427 -9.35 -12.48 -17.75
CA ILE A 427 -8.76 -13.80 -18.00
C ILE A 427 -9.87 -14.85 -18.19
N ARG A 428 -10.95 -14.77 -17.38
CA ARG A 428 -12.11 -15.67 -17.50
C ARG A 428 -12.84 -15.53 -18.84
N VAL A 429 -13.10 -14.30 -19.27
CA VAL A 429 -13.83 -14.01 -20.52
C VAL A 429 -13.04 -14.37 -21.77
N ILE A 430 -11.71 -14.22 -21.74
CA ILE A 430 -10.84 -14.57 -22.88
C ILE A 430 -10.82 -16.09 -23.13
N GLN A 431 -11.11 -16.92 -22.13
CA GLN A 431 -11.10 -18.39 -22.21
C GLN A 431 -9.80 -18.91 -22.84
N LEU A 432 -8.66 -18.57 -22.22
CA LEU A 432 -7.35 -19.01 -22.68
C LEU A 432 -7.23 -20.54 -22.62
N GLU A 433 -6.69 -21.13 -23.69
CA GLU A 433 -6.38 -22.55 -23.73
C GLU A 433 -5.17 -22.86 -22.82
N ASP A 434 -5.01 -24.13 -22.41
CA ASP A 434 -3.97 -24.53 -21.45
C ASP A 434 -2.55 -24.14 -21.91
N PHE A 435 -2.25 -24.20 -23.20
CA PHE A 435 -0.95 -23.77 -23.73
C PHE A 435 -0.79 -22.24 -23.73
N GLU A 436 -1.86 -21.47 -23.95
CA GLU A 436 -1.85 -20.01 -23.93
C GLU A 436 -1.68 -19.48 -22.49
N LEU A 437 -2.31 -20.16 -21.53
CA LEU A 437 -2.19 -19.87 -20.11
C LEU A 437 -0.77 -20.15 -19.59
N LYS A 438 -0.16 -21.26 -20.03
CA LYS A 438 1.27 -21.54 -19.77
C LYS A 438 2.21 -20.55 -20.45
N PHE A 439 1.84 -19.99 -21.59
CA PHE A 439 2.58 -18.90 -22.22
C PHE A 439 2.48 -17.59 -21.41
N LEU A 440 1.30 -17.26 -20.88
CA LEU A 440 1.12 -16.14 -19.95
C LEU A 440 1.97 -16.30 -18.69
N GLU A 441 2.02 -17.50 -18.11
CA GLU A 441 2.88 -17.83 -16.96
C GLU A 441 4.36 -17.53 -17.23
N LYS A 442 4.90 -18.01 -18.36
CA LYS A 442 6.27 -17.71 -18.81
C LYS A 442 6.53 -16.21 -18.90
N ARG A 443 5.61 -15.49 -19.54
CA ARG A 443 5.74 -14.06 -19.79
C ARG A 443 5.76 -13.26 -18.49
N VAL A 444 4.94 -13.67 -17.52
CA VAL A 444 4.87 -13.03 -16.21
C VAL A 444 6.11 -13.31 -15.36
N LEU A 445 6.65 -14.54 -15.40
CA LEU A 445 7.84 -14.92 -14.62
C LEU A 445 9.12 -14.26 -15.13
N PHE A 446 9.36 -14.29 -16.45
CA PHE A 446 10.62 -13.79 -17.04
C PHE A 446 10.53 -12.34 -17.53
N GLY A 447 9.32 -11.79 -17.68
CA GLY A 447 9.10 -10.44 -18.17
C GLY A 447 9.76 -10.20 -19.54
N ASN A 448 10.81 -9.39 -19.53
CA ASN A 448 11.57 -9.00 -20.72
C ASN A 448 12.76 -9.92 -21.04
N ASP A 449 13.10 -10.88 -20.17
CA ASP A 449 14.19 -11.84 -20.43
C ASP A 449 13.74 -12.91 -21.44
N THR A 450 13.95 -12.58 -22.72
CA THR A 450 13.55 -13.44 -23.85
C THR A 450 14.41 -14.70 -23.98
N ALA A 451 15.62 -14.73 -23.39
CA ALA A 451 16.50 -15.89 -23.45
C ALA A 451 16.00 -16.99 -22.51
N ARG A 452 15.73 -16.65 -21.24
CA ARG A 452 15.17 -17.62 -20.28
C ARG A 452 13.74 -18.03 -20.60
N LEU A 453 12.96 -17.11 -21.18
CA LEU A 453 11.61 -17.40 -21.65
C LEU A 453 11.57 -18.48 -22.75
N LYS A 454 12.57 -18.51 -23.65
CA LYS A 454 12.71 -19.56 -24.66
C LYS A 454 13.30 -20.86 -24.12
N ALA A 455 14.17 -20.76 -23.10
CA ALA A 455 14.83 -21.92 -22.51
C ALA A 455 13.90 -22.78 -21.65
N TRP A 456 12.90 -22.18 -20.99
CA TRP A 456 11.93 -22.94 -20.21
C TRP A 456 10.89 -23.59 -21.13
N ASP A 457 10.87 -24.92 -21.22
CA ASP A 457 9.82 -25.63 -21.94
C ASP A 457 8.71 -26.13 -21.00
N ASN A 458 7.75 -25.24 -20.70
CA ASN A 458 6.55 -25.61 -19.96
C ASN A 458 5.40 -26.13 -20.87
N GLY A 459 5.62 -26.24 -22.20
CA GLY A 459 4.56 -26.56 -23.16
C GLY A 459 3.66 -25.38 -23.55
N GLY A 460 3.96 -24.15 -23.10
CA GLY A 460 3.30 -22.93 -23.55
C GLY A 460 3.85 -22.39 -24.87
N LEU A 461 2.97 -22.16 -25.83
CA LEU A 461 3.26 -21.64 -27.17
C LEU A 461 2.66 -20.26 -27.36
N MET A 462 3.31 -19.43 -28.18
CA MET A 462 2.76 -18.12 -28.54
C MET A 462 1.47 -18.33 -29.36
N PRO A 463 0.36 -17.66 -29.03
CA PRO A 463 -0.87 -17.78 -29.79
C PRO A 463 -0.66 -17.38 -31.26
N GLU A 464 -1.26 -18.11 -32.19
CA GLU A 464 -1.26 -17.76 -33.62
C GLU A 464 -2.05 -16.47 -33.88
N ASP A 465 -3.11 -16.24 -33.07
CA ASP A 465 -3.94 -15.05 -33.13
C ASP A 465 -3.22 -13.81 -32.56
N THR A 466 -2.99 -12.82 -33.43
CA THR A 466 -2.36 -11.53 -33.07
C THR A 466 -3.15 -10.78 -31.99
N LEU A 467 -4.47 -10.87 -32.01
CA LEU A 467 -5.36 -10.25 -31.02
C LEU A 467 -5.21 -10.91 -29.64
N LYS A 468 -5.19 -12.24 -29.56
CA LYS A 468 -4.97 -12.96 -28.30
C LYS A 468 -3.57 -12.72 -27.75
N ALA A 469 -2.55 -12.72 -28.61
CA ALA A 469 -1.19 -12.39 -28.19
C ALA A 469 -1.10 -10.98 -27.57
N ALA A 470 -1.79 -9.99 -28.17
CA ALA A 470 -1.88 -8.63 -27.63
C ALA A 470 -2.64 -8.58 -26.28
N GLN A 471 -3.71 -9.37 -26.12
CA GLN A 471 -4.45 -9.49 -24.88
C GLN A 471 -3.61 -10.09 -23.75
N ILE A 472 -2.90 -11.20 -24.01
CA ILE A 472 -1.97 -11.83 -23.07
C ILE A 472 -0.88 -10.85 -22.66
N GLU A 473 -0.33 -10.09 -23.61
CA GLU A 473 0.67 -9.07 -23.32
C GLU A 473 0.08 -7.94 -22.46
N GLY A 474 -1.14 -7.50 -22.75
CA GLY A 474 -1.87 -6.51 -21.97
C GLY A 474 -2.18 -6.96 -20.53
N ILE A 475 -2.51 -8.24 -20.34
CA ILE A 475 -2.70 -8.85 -19.01
C ILE A 475 -1.38 -8.92 -18.27
N SER A 476 -0.33 -9.43 -18.91
CA SER A 476 1.01 -9.55 -18.32
C SER A 476 1.53 -8.19 -17.85
N ARG A 477 1.43 -7.14 -18.68
CA ARG A 477 1.84 -5.78 -18.30
C ARG A 477 1.08 -5.25 -17.09
N ARG A 478 -0.24 -5.46 -17.04
CA ARG A 478 -1.08 -4.99 -15.93
C ARG A 478 -0.78 -5.75 -14.64
N LEU A 479 -0.57 -7.06 -14.72
CA LEU A 479 -0.19 -7.88 -13.57
C LEU A 479 1.18 -7.47 -13.00
N ILE A 480 2.18 -7.28 -13.88
CA ILE A 480 3.51 -6.81 -13.48
C ILE A 480 3.42 -5.41 -12.86
N GLY A 481 2.63 -4.49 -13.44
CA GLY A 481 2.43 -3.14 -12.91
C GLY A 481 1.75 -3.12 -11.54
N MET A 482 0.75 -3.97 -11.32
CA MET A 482 0.12 -4.14 -10.01
C MET A 482 1.11 -4.67 -8.99
N ASN A 483 1.87 -5.72 -9.33
CA ASN A 483 2.84 -6.30 -8.41
C ASN A 483 4.01 -5.35 -8.10
N ARG A 484 4.44 -4.53 -9.06
CA ARG A 484 5.40 -3.44 -8.81
C ARG A 484 4.87 -2.42 -7.80
N SER A 485 3.58 -2.12 -7.85
CA SER A 485 2.95 -1.22 -6.88
C SER A 485 2.89 -1.84 -5.48
N ILE A 486 2.53 -3.12 -5.41
CA ILE A 486 2.51 -3.93 -4.18
C ILE A 486 3.91 -4.03 -3.55
N ALA A 487 4.96 -4.19 -4.38
CA ALA A 487 6.33 -4.32 -3.93
C ALA A 487 6.88 -3.06 -3.24
N LYS A 488 6.27 -1.89 -3.47
CA LYS A 488 6.65 -0.62 -2.84
C LYS A 488 6.17 -0.48 -1.41
N PHE A 489 5.30 -1.37 -0.93
CA PHE A 489 4.80 -1.27 0.43
C PHE A 489 5.91 -1.48 1.47
N PRO A 490 5.95 -0.70 2.58
CA PRO A 490 7.04 -0.74 3.55
C PRO A 490 7.35 -2.13 4.10
N THR A 491 6.33 -2.97 4.26
CA THR A 491 6.46 -4.31 4.85
C THR A 491 6.77 -5.41 3.83
N TYR A 492 6.62 -5.14 2.53
CA TYR A 492 6.76 -6.13 1.46
C TYR A 492 8.16 -6.74 1.47
N ARG A 493 9.17 -5.87 1.37
CA ARG A 493 10.57 -6.29 1.18
C ARG A 493 11.07 -7.17 2.30
N ARG A 494 10.79 -6.80 3.56
CA ARG A 494 11.16 -7.61 4.73
C ARG A 494 10.52 -8.99 4.69
N ARG A 495 9.22 -9.08 4.39
CA ARG A 495 8.50 -10.37 4.34
C ARG A 495 8.96 -11.22 3.16
N PHE A 496 9.12 -10.62 1.99
CA PHE A 496 9.60 -11.32 0.81
C PHE A 496 11.04 -11.81 0.97
N LYS A 497 11.91 -11.05 1.65
CA LYS A 497 13.25 -11.50 2.05
C LYS A 497 13.23 -12.77 2.90
N GLN A 498 12.22 -12.96 3.75
CA GLN A 498 12.08 -14.21 4.51
C GLN A 498 11.68 -15.36 3.59
N VAL A 499 10.77 -15.13 2.63
CA VAL A 499 10.41 -16.13 1.61
C VAL A 499 11.67 -16.57 0.85
N VAL A 500 12.47 -15.63 0.34
CA VAL A 500 13.73 -15.94 -0.37
C VAL A 500 14.70 -16.74 0.50
N LYS A 501 14.86 -16.39 1.78
CA LYS A 501 15.69 -17.17 2.71
C LYS A 501 15.17 -18.60 2.90
N THR A 502 13.86 -18.78 3.05
CA THR A 502 13.25 -20.11 3.15
C THR A 502 13.49 -20.92 1.89
N LEU A 503 13.42 -20.29 0.71
CA LEU A 503 13.72 -20.94 -0.58
C LEU A 503 15.20 -21.36 -0.68
N ILE A 504 16.14 -20.55 -0.19
CA ILE A 504 17.57 -20.91 -0.14
C ILE A 504 17.80 -22.10 0.79
N ILE A 505 17.17 -22.11 1.98
CA ILE A 505 17.28 -23.24 2.91
C ILE A 505 16.74 -24.52 2.26
N TYR A 506 15.60 -24.41 1.57
CA TYR A 506 14.99 -25.52 0.86
C TYR A 506 15.90 -26.06 -0.25
N SER A 507 16.51 -25.18 -1.05
CA SER A 507 17.39 -25.61 -2.14
C SER A 507 18.65 -26.32 -1.64
N ILE A 508 19.24 -25.86 -0.53
CA ILE A 508 20.41 -26.53 0.08
C ILE A 508 20.02 -27.92 0.58
N ALA A 509 18.91 -28.03 1.32
CA ALA A 509 18.43 -29.33 1.81
C ALA A 509 18.14 -30.32 0.66
N ARG A 510 17.64 -29.79 -0.46
CA ARG A 510 17.41 -30.57 -1.67
C ARG A 510 18.72 -31.08 -2.28
N GLU A 511 19.73 -30.22 -2.43
CA GLU A 511 21.06 -30.61 -2.91
C GLU A 511 21.72 -31.67 -2.02
N ASP A 512 21.62 -31.52 -0.69
CA ASP A 512 22.15 -32.49 0.28
C ASP A 512 21.46 -33.87 0.18
N SER A 513 20.14 -33.88 -0.02
CA SER A 513 19.37 -35.12 -0.20
C SER A 513 19.65 -35.80 -1.55
N ALA A 514 19.86 -35.02 -2.62
CA ALA A 514 20.27 -35.52 -3.92
C ALA A 514 21.68 -36.13 -3.87
N ASN A 515 22.62 -35.47 -3.17
CA ASN A 515 23.98 -35.97 -3.00
C ASN A 515 24.05 -37.24 -2.13
N SER A 516 23.21 -37.30 -1.09
CA SER A 516 23.08 -38.49 -0.24
C SER A 516 22.52 -39.68 -1.02
N SER A 517 21.44 -39.49 -1.78
CA SER A 517 20.82 -40.54 -2.60
C SER A 517 21.73 -41.01 -3.76
N ALA A 518 22.48 -40.08 -4.39
CA ALA A 518 23.50 -40.42 -5.37
C ALA A 518 24.65 -41.26 -4.75
N SER A 519 25.09 -40.92 -3.53
CA SER A 519 26.12 -41.66 -2.80
C SER A 519 25.64 -43.06 -2.39
N TYR A 520 24.39 -43.20 -1.94
CA TYR A 520 23.78 -44.50 -1.66
C TYR A 520 23.63 -45.36 -2.92
N SER A 521 23.23 -44.76 -4.05
CA SER A 521 23.13 -45.45 -5.35
C SER A 521 24.49 -45.89 -5.89
N ALA A 522 25.52 -45.05 -5.75
CA ALA A 522 26.90 -45.37 -6.12
C ALA A 522 27.46 -46.52 -5.26
N ASN A 523 27.26 -46.48 -3.94
CA ASN A 523 27.65 -47.56 -3.04
C ASN A 523 26.91 -48.87 -3.32
N MET A 524 25.62 -48.81 -3.68
CA MET A 524 24.84 -50.00 -4.05
C MET A 524 25.28 -50.60 -5.39
N LYS A 525 25.66 -49.77 -6.37
CA LYS A 525 26.27 -50.24 -7.64
C LYS A 525 27.64 -50.86 -7.41
N HIS A 526 28.46 -50.29 -6.53
CA HIS A 526 29.76 -50.84 -6.15
C HIS A 526 29.61 -52.18 -5.42
N PHE A 527 28.63 -52.30 -4.52
CA PHE A 527 28.31 -53.56 -3.83
C PHE A 527 27.81 -54.64 -4.79
N LYS A 528 26.93 -54.30 -5.75
CA LYS A 528 26.49 -55.25 -6.80
C LYS A 528 27.64 -55.68 -7.73
N SER A 529 28.54 -54.77 -8.12
CA SER A 529 29.72 -55.11 -8.94
C SER A 529 30.73 -55.99 -8.19
N ALA A 530 30.92 -55.75 -6.89
CA ALA A 530 31.75 -56.60 -6.04
C ALA A 530 31.14 -58.00 -5.83
N SER A 531 29.82 -58.09 -5.62
CA SER A 531 29.13 -59.37 -5.45
C SER A 531 29.14 -60.23 -6.72
N VAL A 532 29.02 -59.63 -7.92
CA VAL A 532 29.14 -60.36 -9.20
C VAL A 532 30.56 -60.88 -9.43
N ARG A 533 31.59 -60.13 -9.00
CA ARG A 533 33.00 -60.56 -9.10
C ARG A 533 33.35 -61.73 -8.17
N VAL A 534 32.71 -61.80 -7.00
CA VAL A 534 32.88 -62.90 -6.03
C VAL A 534 32.16 -64.18 -6.49
N VAL A 535 31.02 -64.07 -7.17
CA VAL A 535 30.33 -65.23 -7.75
C VAL A 535 31.09 -65.78 -8.96
N ALA A 536 31.58 -64.91 -9.86
CA ALA A 536 32.36 -65.35 -11.02
C ALA A 536 33.72 -66.00 -10.66
N SER A 537 34.28 -65.71 -9.47
CA SER A 537 35.52 -66.34 -8.99
C SER A 537 35.29 -67.68 -8.28
N ARG A 538 34.03 -68.05 -7.99
CA ARG A 538 33.67 -69.33 -7.36
C ARG A 538 33.37 -70.45 -8.36
N ASP A 539 33.09 -70.10 -9.63
CA ASP A 539 32.80 -71.05 -10.70
C ASP A 539 34.06 -71.45 -11.52
N MET A 540 35.26 -71.07 -11.08
CA MET A 540 36.55 -71.42 -11.71
C MET A 540 37.51 -72.20 -10.78
N VAL A 541 37.00 -72.96 -9.80
CA VAL A 541 37.80 -73.88 -8.98
C VAL A 541 37.29 -75.31 -9.10
#